data_AF-A0A842RH25-F1
#
_entry.id   AF-A0A842RH25-F1
#
_cell.length_a   1.000
_cell.length_b   1.000
_cell.length_c   1.000
_cell.angle_alpha   90.00
_cell.angle_beta   90.00
_cell.angle_gamma   90.00
#
_symmetry.space_group_name_H-M   'P 1'
#
loop_
_entity.id
_entity.type
_entity.pdbx_description
1 polymer ?
#
loop_
_entity_poly.entity_id
_entity_poly.type
_entity_poly.pdbx_seq_one_letter_code
_entity_poly.pdbx_strand_id
1 'polypeptide(L)'
;MPIAEYNGSILNWPMGINDFENLIGTAYNKQEVLKEVPQFIFIKNQDSTATFNSEPWPTLEEIEIWGLTDPERLENQYNYLDKAGYYVNFTLYPGIAHSYTTEMSNDIIVFFDSITGRF
;
A
#
# COMPACT_ATOMS: atom_id res chain seq x y z
N MET A 1 5.00 3.91 2.79
CA MET A 1 3.88 4.56 3.52
C MET A 1 4.19 6.04 3.75
N PRO A 2 3.23 6.98 3.72
CA PRO A 2 3.51 8.42 3.85
C PRO A 2 3.69 8.86 5.32
N ILE A 3 4.53 8.15 6.07
CA ILE A 3 4.76 8.34 7.52
C ILE A 3 6.23 8.14 7.88
N ALA A 4 6.68 8.80 8.95
CA ALA A 4 8.06 8.70 9.42
C ALA A 4 8.27 7.58 10.45
N GLU A 5 7.23 7.15 11.14
CA GLU A 5 7.31 6.14 12.21
C GLU A 5 6.05 5.28 12.23
N TYR A 6 6.21 3.99 12.54
CA TYR A 6 5.11 3.06 12.79
C TYR A 6 5.53 2.03 13.84
N ASN A 7 4.68 1.80 14.86
CA ASN A 7 4.94 0.83 15.94
C ASN A 7 6.34 0.95 16.61
N GLY A 8 6.86 2.18 16.76
CA GLY A 8 8.18 2.43 17.34
C GLY A 8 9.36 2.20 16.38
N SER A 9 9.09 1.84 15.12
CA SER A 9 10.10 1.72 14.07
C SER A 9 10.16 2.98 13.22
N ILE A 10 11.36 3.51 13.02
CA ILE A 10 11.62 4.61 12.09
C ILE A 10 11.53 4.09 10.65
N LEU A 11 10.78 4.78 9.80
CA LEU A 11 10.51 4.37 8.44
C LEU A 11 11.19 5.31 7.44
N ASN A 12 12.38 4.88 7.00
CA ASN A 12 13.10 5.50 5.89
C ASN A 12 12.55 5.03 4.54
N TRP A 13 12.91 5.72 3.44
CA TRP A 13 12.58 5.26 2.10
C TRP A 13 13.16 3.85 1.84
N PRO A 14 12.41 2.92 1.20
CA PRO A 14 11.06 3.09 0.62
C PRO A 14 9.89 2.77 1.56
N MET A 15 10.14 2.44 2.83
CA MET A 15 9.11 2.10 3.81
C MET A 15 8.32 3.32 4.29
N GLY A 16 8.98 4.45 4.45
CA GLY A 16 8.42 5.69 4.97
C GLY A 16 9.03 6.95 4.37
N ILE A 17 8.80 8.07 5.04
CA ILE A 17 9.27 9.41 4.64
C ILE A 17 10.24 10.06 5.64
N ASN A 18 10.74 9.30 6.63
CA ASN A 18 11.57 9.87 7.70
C ASN A 18 12.83 10.58 7.18
N ASP A 19 13.50 10.00 6.18
CA ASP A 19 14.75 10.50 5.61
C ASP A 19 14.55 11.27 4.29
N PHE A 20 13.31 11.54 3.88
CA PHE A 20 13.02 12.20 2.59
C PHE A 20 13.75 13.54 2.45
N GLU A 21 13.72 14.39 3.47
CA GLU A 21 14.39 15.69 3.41
C GLU A 21 15.89 15.54 3.14
N ASN A 22 16.53 14.54 3.72
CA ASN A 22 17.95 14.25 3.48
C ASN A 22 18.18 13.68 2.07
N LEU A 23 17.24 12.87 1.55
CA LEU A 23 17.34 12.24 0.24
C LEU A 23 17.10 13.22 -0.91
N ILE A 24 16.12 14.12 -0.79
CA ILE A 24 15.68 15.00 -1.88
C ILE A 24 15.97 16.49 -1.63
N GLY A 25 16.55 16.85 -0.48
CA GLY A 25 16.94 18.21 -0.13
C GLY A 25 15.78 19.12 0.31
N THR A 26 14.57 18.58 0.46
CA THR A 26 13.37 19.32 0.89
C THR A 26 12.42 18.43 1.68
N ALA A 27 11.82 18.97 2.75
CA ALA A 27 10.78 18.27 3.50
C ALA A 27 9.56 17.89 2.63
N TYR A 28 9.04 16.68 2.82
CA TYR A 28 7.82 16.23 2.16
C TYR A 28 6.59 16.92 2.78
N ASN A 29 5.90 17.75 1.99
CA ASN A 29 4.74 18.54 2.44
C ASN A 29 3.45 18.25 1.67
N LYS A 30 3.39 17.11 0.96
CA LYS A 30 2.27 16.74 0.08
C LYS A 30 1.32 15.72 0.71
N GLN A 31 1.36 15.55 2.03
CA GLN A 31 0.54 14.56 2.73
C GLN A 31 -0.96 14.80 2.54
N GLU A 32 -1.43 16.04 2.69
CA GLU A 32 -2.85 16.38 2.49
C GLU A 32 -3.28 16.18 1.03
N VAL A 33 -2.41 16.51 0.06
CA VAL A 33 -2.66 16.22 -1.36
C VAL A 33 -2.80 14.72 -1.60
N LEU A 34 -1.93 13.90 -0.98
CA LEU A 34 -1.97 12.45 -1.13
C LEU A 34 -3.25 11.83 -0.54
N LYS A 35 -3.83 12.42 0.51
CA LYS A 35 -5.12 11.95 1.07
C LYS A 35 -6.27 12.10 0.07
N GLU A 36 -6.20 13.08 -0.82
CA GLU A 36 -7.20 13.32 -1.86
C GLU A 36 -7.04 12.40 -3.07
N VAL A 37 -5.88 11.74 -3.24
CA VAL A 37 -5.63 10.82 -4.35
C VAL A 37 -6.33 9.50 -4.08
N PRO A 38 -7.35 9.11 -4.88
CA PRO A 38 -8.03 7.84 -4.71
C PRO A 38 -7.08 6.69 -5.03
N GLN A 39 -7.04 5.69 -4.16
CA GLN A 39 -6.21 4.50 -4.31
C GLN A 39 -7.06 3.24 -4.20
N PHE A 40 -6.89 2.33 -5.15
CA PHE A 40 -7.47 0.99 -5.10
C PHE A 40 -6.36 -0.02 -4.86
N ILE A 41 -6.33 -0.57 -3.66
CA ILE A 41 -5.33 -1.55 -3.21
C ILE A 41 -6.00 -2.92 -3.26
N PHE A 42 -5.36 -3.90 -3.88
CA PHE A 42 -5.88 -5.25 -3.88
C PHE A 42 -4.79 -6.30 -3.85
N ILE A 43 -5.14 -7.45 -3.31
CA ILE A 43 -4.28 -8.63 -3.28
C ILE A 43 -5.11 -9.90 -3.25
N LYS A 44 -4.47 -11.01 -3.58
CA LYS A 44 -5.06 -12.33 -3.67
C LYS A 44 -4.63 -13.14 -2.47
N ASN A 45 -5.55 -13.85 -1.83
CA ASN A 45 -5.27 -14.47 -0.52
C ASN A 45 -4.26 -15.63 -0.57
N GLN A 46 -3.96 -16.18 -1.75
CA GLN A 46 -2.93 -17.22 -1.93
C GLN A 46 -1.61 -16.67 -2.47
N ASP A 47 -1.48 -15.35 -2.66
CA ASP A 47 -0.18 -14.69 -2.89
C ASP A 47 0.58 -14.56 -1.57
N SER A 48 0.88 -15.71 -0.95
CA SER A 48 1.62 -15.80 0.32
C SER A 48 3.12 -16.01 0.11
N THR A 49 3.59 -16.03 -1.14
CA THR A 49 5.03 -16.01 -1.41
C THR A 49 5.54 -14.68 -0.90
N ALA A 50 6.40 -14.67 0.11
CA ALA A 50 7.12 -13.47 0.48
C ALA A 50 7.87 -13.01 -0.77
N THR A 51 7.38 -11.94 -1.41
CA THR A 51 7.96 -11.41 -2.66
C THR A 51 9.35 -10.78 -2.42
N PHE A 52 9.89 -10.97 -1.21
CA PHE A 52 11.24 -10.66 -0.79
C PHE A 52 12.25 -11.60 -1.46
N ASN A 53 12.61 -11.34 -2.73
CA ASN A 53 13.70 -12.06 -3.37
C ASN A 53 14.43 -11.31 -4.51
N SER A 54 14.37 -9.99 -4.56
CA SER A 54 15.27 -9.23 -5.42
C SER A 54 15.58 -7.87 -4.80
N GLU A 55 16.85 -7.57 -4.57
CA GLU A 55 17.35 -6.22 -4.28
C GLU A 55 16.77 -5.21 -5.29
N PRO A 56 16.39 -3.98 -4.92
CA PRO A 56 16.90 -3.15 -3.83
C PRO A 56 15.86 -2.78 -2.74
N TRP A 57 15.06 -3.76 -2.30
CA TRP A 57 13.91 -3.58 -1.41
C TRP A 57 14.25 -3.79 0.09
N PRO A 58 13.46 -3.20 1.01
CA PRO A 58 13.64 -3.32 2.46
C PRO A 58 13.68 -4.78 2.90
N THR A 59 14.50 -5.04 3.92
CA THR A 59 14.71 -6.36 4.52
C THR A 59 13.39 -6.98 4.99
N LEU A 60 13.38 -8.31 5.12
CA LEU A 60 12.21 -9.02 5.62
C LEU A 60 11.75 -8.49 7.00
N GLU A 61 12.69 -8.21 7.90
CA GLU A 61 12.41 -7.62 9.22
C GLU A 61 11.75 -6.24 9.12
N GLU A 62 12.23 -5.39 8.21
CA GLU A 62 11.66 -4.04 8.00
C GLU A 62 10.21 -4.09 7.48
N ILE A 63 9.87 -5.08 6.64
CA ILE A 63 8.52 -5.20 6.08
C ILE A 63 7.56 -5.99 6.98
N GLU A 64 8.07 -6.88 7.83
CA GLU A 64 7.27 -7.70 8.74
C GLU A 64 6.57 -6.92 9.85
N ILE A 65 6.98 -5.66 10.09
CA ILE A 65 6.25 -4.74 10.97
C ILE A 65 4.78 -4.55 10.56
N TRP A 66 4.46 -4.81 9.29
CA TRP A 66 3.11 -4.75 8.73
C TRP A 66 2.41 -6.12 8.71
N GLY A 67 3.11 -7.23 8.95
CA GLY A 67 2.53 -8.58 8.88
C GLY A 67 3.49 -9.62 8.31
N LEU A 68 3.20 -10.89 8.53
CA LEU A 68 4.06 -12.01 8.10
C LEU A 68 3.83 -12.40 6.64
N THR A 69 2.63 -12.14 6.12
CA THR A 69 2.24 -12.48 4.75
C THR A 69 1.93 -11.23 3.94
N ASP A 70 2.08 -11.27 2.62
CA ASP A 70 1.79 -10.12 1.77
C ASP A 70 0.32 -9.63 1.88
N PRO A 71 -0.70 -10.52 1.98
CA PRO A 71 -2.07 -10.11 2.26
C PRO A 71 -2.22 -9.37 3.59
N GLU A 72 -1.62 -9.89 4.66
CA GLU A 72 -1.66 -9.25 5.98
C GLU A 72 -0.95 -7.89 5.97
N ARG A 73 0.20 -7.79 5.28
CA ARG A 73 0.95 -6.53 5.14
C ARG A 73 0.12 -5.46 4.45
N LEU A 74 -0.49 -5.79 3.30
CA LEU A 74 -1.30 -4.82 2.56
C LEU A 74 -2.59 -4.46 3.30
N GLU A 75 -3.22 -5.42 3.97
CA GLU A 75 -4.41 -5.14 4.79
C GLU A 75 -4.08 -4.20 5.96
N ASN A 76 -2.96 -4.41 6.65
CA ASN A 76 -2.53 -3.53 7.74
C ASN A 76 -2.11 -2.14 7.26
N GLN A 77 -1.44 -2.05 6.12
CA GLN A 77 -1.13 -0.77 5.47
C GLN A 77 -2.41 -0.03 5.06
N TYR A 78 -3.36 -0.72 4.43
CA TYR A 78 -4.68 -0.16 4.12
C TYR A 78 -5.38 0.36 5.38
N ASN A 79 -5.47 -0.47 6.42
CA ASN A 79 -6.13 -0.11 7.69
C ASN A 79 -5.50 1.13 8.33
N TYR A 80 -4.18 1.31 8.20
CA TYR A 80 -3.52 2.53 8.63
C TYR A 80 -3.96 3.74 7.81
N LEU A 81 -3.92 3.63 6.47
CA LEU A 81 -4.29 4.73 5.56
C LEU A 81 -5.75 5.14 5.73
N ASP A 82 -6.67 4.17 5.82
CA ASP A 82 -8.10 4.41 6.02
C ASP A 82 -8.36 5.18 7.32
N LYS A 83 -7.78 4.72 8.44
CA LYS A 83 -7.88 5.41 9.74
C LYS A 83 -7.25 6.80 9.73
N ALA A 84 -6.23 7.02 8.90
CA ALA A 84 -5.57 8.30 8.73
C ALA A 84 -6.30 9.25 7.74
N GLY A 85 -7.44 8.83 7.18
CA GLY A 85 -8.29 9.65 6.32
C GLY A 85 -7.81 9.75 4.87
N TYR A 86 -7.01 8.79 4.40
CA TYR A 86 -6.67 8.70 2.98
C TYR A 86 -7.85 8.12 2.20
N TYR A 87 -8.03 8.57 0.95
CA TYR A 87 -8.98 7.94 0.04
C TYR A 87 -8.41 6.61 -0.47
N VAL A 88 -8.63 5.54 0.30
CA VAL A 88 -8.20 4.18 -0.03
C VAL A 88 -9.39 3.21 -0.05
N ASN A 89 -9.36 2.29 -0.99
CA ASN A 89 -10.23 1.11 -1.04
C ASN A 89 -9.36 -0.14 -1.02
N PHE A 90 -9.82 -1.19 -0.34
CA PHE A 90 -9.11 -2.46 -0.28
C PHE A 90 -10.00 -3.64 -0.68
N THR A 91 -9.43 -4.56 -1.45
CA THR A 91 -10.11 -5.82 -1.82
C THR A 91 -9.16 -7.00 -1.72
N LEU A 92 -9.56 -8.00 -0.93
CA LEU A 92 -8.89 -9.29 -0.84
C LEU A 92 -9.66 -10.33 -1.66
N TYR A 93 -9.04 -10.86 -2.70
CA TYR A 93 -9.67 -11.86 -3.57
C TYR A 93 -9.40 -13.29 -3.09
N PRO A 94 -10.44 -14.07 -2.73
CA PRO A 94 -10.27 -15.42 -2.18
C PRO A 94 -10.06 -16.48 -3.26
N GLY A 95 -9.21 -17.47 -2.97
CA GLY A 95 -9.02 -18.66 -3.81
C GLY A 95 -8.17 -18.43 -5.06
N ILE A 96 -7.48 -17.29 -5.14
CA ILE A 96 -6.66 -16.90 -6.29
C ILE A 96 -5.21 -16.74 -5.81
N ALA A 97 -4.27 -17.23 -6.60
CA ALA A 97 -2.82 -17.09 -6.40
C ALA A 97 -2.24 -16.10 -7.42
N HIS A 98 -1.11 -16.40 -8.06
CA HIS A 98 -0.40 -15.48 -8.94
C HIS A 98 -1.02 -15.36 -10.36
N SER A 99 -2.32 -15.07 -10.44
CA SER A 99 -3.06 -14.81 -11.69
C SER A 99 -3.94 -13.55 -11.58
N TYR A 100 -4.49 -13.12 -12.71
CA TYR A 100 -5.47 -12.03 -12.80
C TYR A 100 -6.79 -12.57 -13.32
N THR A 101 -7.91 -12.12 -12.73
CA THR A 101 -9.26 -12.50 -13.16
C THR A 101 -10.00 -11.34 -13.83
N THR A 102 -11.07 -11.67 -14.55
CA THR A 102 -11.99 -10.67 -15.10
C THR A 102 -12.68 -9.86 -14.01
N GLU A 103 -12.97 -10.47 -12.86
CA GLU A 103 -13.53 -9.79 -11.68
C GLU A 103 -12.62 -8.65 -11.23
N MET A 104 -11.33 -8.93 -11.02
CA MET A 104 -10.34 -7.89 -10.66
C MET A 104 -10.27 -6.76 -11.68
N SER A 105 -10.32 -7.11 -12.96
CA SER A 105 -10.27 -6.14 -14.05
C SER A 105 -11.51 -5.24 -14.05
N ASN A 106 -12.68 -5.81 -13.79
CA ASN A 106 -13.94 -5.07 -13.69
C ASN A 106 -13.96 -4.16 -12.46
N ASP A 107 -13.47 -4.62 -11.31
CA ASP A 107 -13.43 -3.82 -10.08
C ASP A 107 -12.52 -2.61 -10.22
N ILE A 108 -11.40 -2.74 -10.96
CA ILE A 108 -10.54 -1.60 -11.31
C ILE A 108 -11.32 -0.58 -12.16
N ILE A 109 -12.07 -1.03 -13.17
CA ILE A 109 -12.88 -0.15 -14.03
C ILE A 109 -13.95 0.55 -13.19
N VAL A 110 -14.69 -0.20 -12.37
CA VAL A 110 -15.73 0.33 -11.47
C VAL A 110 -15.16 1.37 -10.50
N PHE A 111 -13.98 1.11 -9.94
CA PHE A 111 -13.29 2.08 -9.10
C PHE A 111 -13.01 3.39 -9.85
N PHE A 112 -12.42 3.32 -11.06
CA PHE A 112 -12.14 4.52 -11.85
C PHE A 112 -13.41 5.27 -12.29
N ASP A 113 -14.48 4.56 -12.62
CA ASP A 113 -15.77 5.17 -12.96
C ASP A 113 -16.36 5.89 -11.75
N SER A 114 -16.27 5.30 -10.55
CA SER A 114 -16.77 5.90 -9.30
C SER A 114 -16.09 7.23 -8.94
N ILE A 115 -14.80 7.39 -9.27
CA ILE A 115 -14.02 8.61 -8.95
C ILE A 115 -14.06 9.66 -10.07
N THR A 116 -14.29 9.24 -11.32
CA THR A 116 -14.34 10.16 -12.47
C THR A 116 -15.77 10.62 -12.81
N GLY A 117 -16.78 10.02 -12.18
CA GLY A 117 -18.19 10.34 -12.43
C GLY A 117 -18.68 9.88 -13.80
N ARG A 118 -18.03 8.85 -14.38
CA ARG A 118 -18.47 8.25 -15.65
C ARG A 118 -19.51 7.16 -15.35
N PHE A 119 -20.75 7.63 -15.14
CA PHE A 119 -22.04 6.92 -15.00
C PHE A 119 -22.24 6.04 -13.76
#